data_AF-A0A7R9TQJ3-F1
#
_entry.id   AF-A0A7R9TQJ3-F1
#
_cell.length_a   1.000
_cell.length_b   1.000
_cell.length_c   1.000
_cell.angle_alpha   90.00
_cell.angle_beta   90.00
_cell.angle_gamma   90.00
#
_symmetry.space_group_name_H-M   'P 1'
#
loop_
_entity.id
_entity.type
_entity.pdbx_description
1 polymer ?
#
loop_
_entity_poly.entity_id
_entity_poly.type
_entity_poly.pdbx_seq_one_letter_code
_entity_poly.pdbx_strand_id
1 'polypeptide(L)'
;SDSDSDDVGPRKRARRAPAEKRVRKKILFSSADAASSAARRYAVGGRVYDSELGVTCHWCRQKTVEPHVHCSNESCRRGNPIAFCGRCLRNRHGEDVEDAILSGEWICPKCRGSCGDGCASCCNCGPCRKALGLPPTNQMINIARECGFDNVHDYLVHAATGASPEELRRRKKSLPWGKRSPPGHFSSARAAAAAAAEATPTADLNDARREDRDEEEDDETRAAAADAAPSPPTPFQAESIQRVTSSEK
;
A
#
# COMPACT_ATOMS: atom_id res chain seq x y z
N SER A 1 31.31 38.35 50.60
CA SER A 1 30.79 37.00 50.83
C SER A 1 29.89 36.68 49.67
N ASP A 2 30.47 36.08 48.64
CA ASP A 2 29.79 35.61 47.44
C ASP A 2 28.82 34.48 47.77
N SER A 3 27.73 34.36 47.00
CA SER A 3 27.33 33.11 46.31
C SER A 3 26.02 33.34 45.56
N ASP A 4 26.04 33.03 44.27
CA ASP A 4 24.90 33.09 43.35
C ASP A 4 23.77 32.11 43.71
N SER A 5 22.58 32.36 43.14
CA SER A 5 21.46 31.42 43.12
C SER A 5 21.23 30.93 41.69
N ASP A 6 21.60 29.68 41.41
CA ASP A 6 21.62 29.13 40.04
C ASP A 6 20.22 28.87 39.44
N ASP A 7 20.08 29.26 38.17
CA ASP A 7 18.93 29.00 37.30
C ASP A 7 18.90 27.53 36.81
N VAL A 8 17.80 26.81 37.09
CA VAL A 8 17.63 25.41 36.65
C VAL A 8 16.96 25.36 35.26
N GLY A 9 17.76 25.65 34.24
CA GLY A 9 17.34 25.58 32.83
C GLY A 9 16.91 24.17 32.35
N PRO A 10 16.09 24.08 31.27
CA PRO A 10 15.46 22.83 30.84
C PRO A 10 16.44 21.81 30.23
N ARG A 11 16.32 20.55 30.68
CA ARG A 11 17.16 19.43 30.24
C ARG A 11 16.99 19.12 28.75
N LYS A 12 18.06 19.34 27.96
CA LYS A 12 18.11 19.07 26.52
C LYS A 12 17.95 17.56 26.25
N ARG A 13 16.89 17.17 25.51
CA ARG A 13 16.69 15.78 25.06
C ARG A 13 17.84 15.32 24.17
N ALA A 14 18.47 14.20 24.53
CA ALA A 14 19.53 13.60 23.72
C ALA A 14 19.02 13.21 22.32
N ARG A 15 19.78 13.57 21.29
CA ARG A 15 19.48 13.20 19.90
C ARG A 15 19.75 11.71 19.71
N ARG A 16 18.72 10.93 19.34
CA ARG A 16 18.91 9.54 18.90
C ARG A 16 19.86 9.49 17.70
N ALA A 17 20.78 8.53 17.70
CA ALA A 17 21.70 8.27 16.59
C ALA A 17 20.92 7.92 15.31
N PRO A 18 21.43 8.30 14.12
CA PRO A 18 20.78 7.96 12.86
C PRO A 18 20.87 6.45 12.61
N ALA A 19 19.72 5.79 12.44
CA ALA A 19 19.67 4.38 12.07
C ALA A 19 20.41 4.15 10.74
N GLU A 20 21.28 3.14 10.69
CA GLU A 20 22.09 2.84 9.51
C GLU A 20 21.21 2.57 8.29
N LYS A 21 21.46 3.33 7.22
CA LYS A 21 20.73 3.19 5.95
C LYS A 21 21.16 1.89 5.29
N ARG A 22 20.40 0.80 5.52
CA ARG A 22 20.63 -0.52 4.94
C ARG A 22 20.67 -0.47 3.41
N VAL A 23 21.87 -0.34 2.84
CA VAL A 23 22.12 -0.16 1.41
C VAL A 23 21.66 -1.41 0.67
N ARG A 24 20.58 -1.30 -0.10
CA ARG A 24 20.12 -2.38 -0.98
C ARG A 24 21.11 -2.52 -2.14
N LYS A 25 22.03 -3.48 -2.06
CA LYS A 25 22.95 -3.84 -3.16
C LYS A 25 22.13 -4.08 -4.43
N LYS A 26 22.47 -3.35 -5.50
CA LYS A 26 21.98 -3.62 -6.86
C LYS A 26 22.82 -4.77 -7.41
N ILE A 27 22.21 -5.89 -7.74
CA ILE A 27 22.92 -6.99 -8.40
C ILE A 27 22.82 -6.72 -9.90
N LEU A 28 23.93 -6.26 -10.49
CA LEU A 28 24.08 -6.13 -11.94
C LEU A 28 24.39 -7.53 -12.49
N PHE A 29 23.63 -7.99 -13.49
CA PHE A 29 23.91 -9.26 -14.15
C PHE A 29 24.60 -8.97 -15.47
N SER A 30 25.92 -9.15 -15.53
CA SER A 30 26.70 -8.90 -16.74
C SER A 30 26.74 -10.16 -17.60
N SER A 31 25.97 -10.18 -18.68
CA SER A 31 26.33 -11.00 -19.84
C SER A 31 27.61 -10.43 -20.46
N ALA A 32 28.45 -11.28 -21.06
CA ALA A 32 29.87 -10.99 -21.29
C ALA A 32 30.19 -10.00 -22.43
N ASP A 33 29.18 -9.44 -23.13
CA ASP A 33 29.36 -8.59 -24.32
C ASP A 33 28.97 -7.11 -24.06
N ALA A 34 29.46 -6.54 -22.96
CA ALA A 34 29.13 -5.19 -22.51
C ALA A 34 29.87 -4.06 -23.29
N ALA A 35 29.79 -4.07 -24.62
CA ALA A 35 30.34 -3.02 -25.49
C ALA A 35 29.34 -1.87 -25.80
N SER A 36 28.13 -1.89 -25.21
CA SER A 36 27.10 -0.88 -25.39
C SER A 36 26.48 -0.44 -24.07
N SER A 37 26.33 0.87 -23.89
CA SER A 37 25.72 1.49 -22.71
C SER A 37 24.19 1.31 -22.62
N ALA A 38 23.57 0.63 -23.62
CA ALA A 38 22.13 0.49 -23.78
C ALA A 38 21.48 -0.66 -22.98
N ALA A 39 22.18 -1.79 -22.82
CA ALA A 39 21.64 -3.00 -22.16
C ALA A 39 21.94 -2.99 -20.65
N ARG A 40 20.94 -2.76 -19.80
CA ARG A 40 21.09 -2.75 -18.32
C ARG A 40 20.04 -3.64 -17.67
N ARG A 41 20.44 -4.88 -17.35
CA ARG A 41 19.66 -5.84 -16.56
C ARG A 41 20.18 -5.90 -15.11
N TYR A 42 19.30 -5.74 -14.13
CA TYR A 42 19.67 -5.76 -12.71
C TYR A 42 18.51 -6.12 -11.78
N ALA A 43 18.83 -6.70 -10.62
CA ALA A 43 17.84 -7.09 -9.60
C ALA A 43 17.88 -6.16 -8.37
N VAL A 44 16.69 -5.77 -7.88
CA VAL A 44 16.51 -5.06 -6.59
C VAL A 44 15.22 -5.52 -5.92
N GLY A 45 15.33 -6.06 -4.69
CA GLY A 45 14.17 -6.36 -3.85
C GLY A 45 13.20 -7.38 -4.44
N GLY A 46 13.72 -8.44 -5.05
CA GLY A 46 12.95 -9.49 -5.72
C GLY A 46 12.48 -9.15 -7.14
N ARG A 47 12.67 -7.90 -7.61
CA ARG A 47 12.25 -7.46 -8.94
C ARG A 47 13.45 -7.39 -9.88
N VAL A 48 13.28 -7.88 -11.11
CA VAL A 48 14.29 -7.77 -12.18
C VAL A 48 13.89 -6.64 -13.13
N TYR A 49 14.80 -5.68 -13.28
CA TYR A 49 14.72 -4.53 -14.15
C TYR A 49 15.57 -4.79 -15.39
N ASP A 50 15.08 -4.32 -16.54
CA ASP A 50 15.66 -4.64 -17.84
C ASP A 50 15.30 -3.52 -18.83
N SER A 51 16.29 -2.94 -19.51
CA SER A 51 16.08 -1.85 -20.47
C SER A 51 15.52 -2.33 -21.81
N GLU A 52 15.70 -3.60 -22.17
CA GLU A 52 15.32 -4.17 -23.46
C GLU A 52 14.03 -4.96 -23.33
N LEU A 53 14.06 -6.06 -22.57
CA LEU A 53 12.98 -7.04 -22.45
C LEU A 53 11.93 -6.67 -21.39
N GLY A 54 12.18 -5.63 -20.57
CA GLY A 54 11.24 -5.19 -19.55
C GLY A 54 10.05 -4.41 -20.11
N VAL A 55 8.87 -4.63 -19.54
CA VAL A 55 7.64 -3.87 -19.80
C VAL A 55 7.54 -2.70 -18.84
N THR A 56 7.14 -1.52 -19.33
CA THR A 56 6.95 -0.32 -18.51
C THR A 56 5.56 -0.30 -17.89
N CYS A 57 5.46 -0.43 -16.57
CA CYS A 57 4.18 -0.31 -15.87
C CYS A 57 3.64 1.14 -15.89
N HIS A 58 2.38 1.32 -16.31
CA HIS A 58 1.70 2.60 -16.46
C HIS A 58 1.66 3.45 -15.17
N TRP A 59 1.51 2.83 -13.99
CA TRP A 59 1.47 3.56 -12.72
C TRP A 59 2.86 3.93 -12.22
N CYS A 60 3.74 2.95 -11.95
CA CYS A 60 5.05 3.23 -11.31
C CYS A 60 6.15 3.65 -12.29
N ARG A 61 5.91 3.53 -13.62
CA ARG A 61 6.88 3.79 -14.70
C ARG A 61 8.19 3.00 -14.60
N GLN A 62 8.20 1.93 -13.81
CA GLN A 62 9.32 1.00 -13.73
C GLN A 62 9.25 0.04 -14.93
N LYS A 63 10.40 -0.22 -15.55
CA LYS A 63 10.56 -1.20 -16.63
C LYS A 63 11.09 -2.50 -16.02
N THR A 64 10.25 -3.53 -15.96
CA THR A 64 10.55 -4.81 -15.28
C THR A 64 10.07 -6.01 -16.11
N VAL A 65 10.70 -7.17 -15.90
CA VAL A 65 10.34 -8.44 -16.58
C VAL A 65 9.33 -9.28 -15.79
N GLU A 66 8.83 -8.78 -14.65
CA GLU A 66 7.70 -9.38 -13.93
C GLU A 66 6.44 -9.49 -14.83
N PRO A 67 5.46 -10.35 -14.50
CA PRO A 67 4.17 -10.37 -15.19
C PRO A 67 3.50 -8.99 -15.24
N HIS A 68 3.05 -8.64 -16.45
CA HIS A 68 2.26 -7.44 -16.70
C HIS A 68 0.99 -7.83 -17.47
N VAL A 69 -0.16 -7.32 -17.05
CA VAL A 69 -1.36 -7.37 -17.89
C VAL A 69 -1.32 -6.21 -18.89
N HIS A 70 -1.71 -6.48 -20.13
CA HIS A 70 -1.80 -5.52 -21.23
C HIS A 70 -3.26 -5.26 -21.59
N CYS A 71 -3.59 -4.01 -21.97
CA CYS A 71 -4.95 -3.65 -22.36
C CYS A 71 -5.40 -4.34 -23.66
N SER A 72 -6.53 -5.03 -23.63
CA SER A 72 -7.14 -5.68 -24.80
C SER A 72 -7.97 -4.75 -25.69
N ASN A 73 -8.19 -3.48 -25.29
CA ASN A 73 -8.85 -2.50 -26.15
C ASN A 73 -7.94 -2.12 -27.33
N GLU A 74 -8.40 -2.33 -28.55
CA GLU A 74 -7.63 -2.10 -29.77
C GLU A 74 -7.09 -0.66 -29.90
N SER A 75 -7.89 0.35 -29.55
CA SER A 75 -7.44 1.76 -29.56
C SER A 75 -6.25 2.00 -28.61
N CYS A 76 -6.15 1.24 -27.53
CA CYS A 76 -5.01 1.28 -26.62
C CYS A 76 -3.81 0.52 -27.15
N ARG A 77 -4.02 -0.60 -27.86
CA ARG A 77 -2.94 -1.45 -28.43
C ARG A 77 -2.24 -0.79 -29.61
N ARG A 78 -2.99 -0.08 -30.47
CA ARG A 78 -2.44 0.63 -31.65
C ARG A 78 -1.66 1.91 -31.28
N GLY A 79 -1.91 2.48 -30.10
CA GLY A 79 -1.25 3.69 -29.60
C GLY A 79 -0.09 3.36 -28.64
N ASN A 80 -0.13 3.94 -27.44
CA ASN A 80 0.78 3.57 -26.35
C ASN A 80 0.11 2.49 -25.46
N PRO A 81 0.53 1.21 -25.53
CA PRO A 81 -0.14 0.13 -24.81
C PRO A 81 -0.03 0.33 -23.30
N ILE A 82 -1.18 0.37 -22.62
CA ILE A 82 -1.22 0.46 -21.16
C ILE A 82 -1.02 -0.94 -20.59
N ALA A 83 0.07 -1.10 -19.83
CA ALA A 83 0.40 -2.29 -19.09
C ALA A 83 0.53 -2.00 -17.59
N PHE A 84 0.22 -2.98 -16.72
CA PHE A 84 0.38 -2.86 -15.26
C PHE A 84 1.10 -4.08 -14.68
N CYS A 85 2.14 -3.85 -13.87
CA CYS A 85 2.71 -4.91 -13.02
C CYS A 85 1.74 -5.24 -11.87
N GLY A 86 1.74 -6.49 -11.41
CA GLY A 86 0.76 -6.98 -10.42
C GLY A 86 0.67 -6.17 -9.13
N ARG A 87 1.81 -5.72 -8.57
CA ARG A 87 1.81 -4.84 -7.39
C ARG A 87 1.03 -3.54 -7.62
N CYS A 88 1.13 -2.94 -8.80
CA CYS A 88 0.41 -1.72 -9.13
C CYS A 88 -1.05 -1.99 -9.44
N LEU A 89 -1.37 -3.05 -10.21
CA LEU A 89 -2.74 -3.43 -10.51
C LEU A 89 -3.55 -3.69 -9.23
N ARG A 90 -3.02 -4.57 -8.36
CA ARG A 90 -3.63 -4.94 -7.07
C ARG A 90 -3.82 -3.73 -6.16
N ASN A 91 -2.75 -3.00 -5.86
CA ASN A 91 -2.82 -1.89 -4.90
C ASN A 91 -3.62 -0.68 -5.43
N ARG A 92 -3.71 -0.48 -6.76
CA ARG A 92 -4.40 0.70 -7.32
C ARG A 92 -5.84 0.44 -7.73
N HIS A 93 -6.19 -0.79 -8.10
CA HIS A 93 -7.51 -1.11 -8.67
C HIS A 93 -8.21 -2.31 -8.00
N GLY A 94 -7.48 -3.11 -7.21
CA GLY A 94 -8.03 -4.29 -6.51
C GLY A 94 -8.12 -5.53 -7.40
N GLU A 95 -7.34 -5.59 -8.47
CA GLU A 95 -7.33 -6.67 -9.46
C GLU A 95 -6.02 -7.43 -9.42
N ASP A 96 -6.08 -8.73 -9.63
CA ASP A 96 -4.91 -9.60 -9.73
C ASP A 96 -4.37 -9.65 -11.18
N VAL A 97 -3.06 -9.86 -11.36
CA VAL A 97 -2.44 -9.77 -12.70
C VAL A 97 -2.43 -11.10 -13.43
N GLU A 98 -2.28 -12.20 -12.69
CA GLU A 98 -2.38 -13.55 -13.23
C GLU A 98 -3.81 -13.78 -13.76
N ASP A 99 -4.83 -13.49 -12.95
CA ASP A 99 -6.25 -13.55 -13.36
C ASP A 99 -6.54 -12.67 -14.59
N ALA A 100 -6.02 -11.44 -14.60
CA ALA A 100 -6.27 -10.50 -15.67
C ALA A 100 -5.58 -10.91 -16.99
N ILE A 101 -4.40 -11.54 -16.93
CA ILE A 101 -3.74 -12.15 -18.09
C ILE A 101 -4.56 -13.36 -18.58
N LEU A 102 -4.94 -14.27 -17.68
CA LEU A 102 -5.73 -15.47 -17.99
C LEU A 102 -7.07 -15.14 -18.65
N SER A 103 -7.69 -14.01 -18.28
CA SER A 103 -8.95 -13.56 -18.86
C SER A 103 -8.91 -13.25 -20.37
N GLY A 104 -7.74 -12.90 -20.92
CA GLY A 104 -7.55 -12.44 -22.31
C GLY A 104 -8.25 -11.12 -22.70
N GLU A 105 -9.29 -10.71 -21.98
CA GLU A 105 -10.19 -9.59 -22.29
C GLU A 105 -9.96 -8.34 -21.41
N TRP A 106 -8.88 -8.29 -20.63
CA TRP A 106 -8.67 -7.21 -19.67
C TRP A 106 -8.59 -5.82 -20.32
N ILE A 107 -9.52 -4.93 -19.97
CA ILE A 107 -9.54 -3.53 -20.40
C ILE A 107 -8.88 -2.67 -19.31
N CYS A 108 -7.99 -1.76 -19.67
CA CYS A 108 -7.27 -0.96 -18.67
C CYS A 108 -8.15 0.14 -18.03
N PRO A 109 -7.83 0.61 -16.80
CA PRO A 109 -8.58 1.64 -16.10
C PRO A 109 -8.78 2.96 -16.86
N LYS A 110 -7.87 3.31 -17.79
CA LYS A 110 -8.07 4.48 -18.66
C LYS A 110 -9.17 4.23 -19.69
N CYS A 111 -9.14 3.08 -20.36
CA CYS A 111 -10.11 2.70 -21.39
C CYS A 111 -11.49 2.32 -20.85
N ARG A 112 -11.60 2.00 -19.54
CA ARG A 112 -12.90 1.82 -18.86
C ARG A 112 -13.66 3.13 -18.66
N GLY A 113 -12.99 4.28 -18.73
CA GLY A 113 -13.61 5.58 -18.44
C GLY A 113 -14.03 5.72 -16.98
N SER A 114 -15.19 6.33 -16.74
CA SER A 114 -15.85 6.39 -15.43
C SER A 114 -16.45 5.03 -15.05
N CYS A 115 -16.51 4.73 -13.75
CA CYS A 115 -17.29 3.60 -13.22
C CYS A 115 -18.56 4.05 -12.47
N GLY A 116 -19.06 5.27 -12.74
CA GLY A 116 -20.16 5.92 -12.02
C GLY A 116 -19.69 6.97 -11.01
N ASP A 117 -20.58 7.35 -10.10
CA ASP A 117 -20.42 8.47 -9.17
C ASP A 117 -19.12 8.43 -8.36
N GLY A 118 -18.53 9.60 -8.11
CA GLY A 118 -17.22 9.75 -7.46
C GLY A 118 -16.01 9.32 -8.30
N CYS A 119 -16.21 8.84 -9.54
CA CYS A 119 -15.13 8.36 -10.41
C CYS A 119 -15.16 9.03 -11.80
N ALA A 120 -14.43 10.13 -12.00
CA ALA A 120 -14.25 10.75 -13.32
C ALA A 120 -13.53 9.81 -14.32
N SER A 121 -12.53 9.05 -13.84
CA SER A 121 -11.89 7.97 -14.59
C SER A 121 -11.33 6.94 -13.60
N CYS A 122 -11.44 5.65 -13.93
CA CYS A 122 -10.90 4.58 -13.10
C CYS A 122 -9.36 4.65 -13.00
N CYS A 123 -8.67 5.34 -13.91
CA CYS A 123 -7.22 5.52 -13.86
C CYS A 123 -6.79 6.58 -12.84
N ASN A 124 -6.16 6.15 -11.75
CA ASN A 124 -5.66 7.01 -10.68
C ASN A 124 -4.15 7.35 -10.79
N CYS A 125 -3.56 7.24 -11.98
CA CYS A 125 -2.18 7.67 -12.21
C CYS A 125 -2.09 9.20 -12.33
N GLY A 126 -0.95 9.78 -11.92
CA GLY A 126 -0.73 11.23 -11.92
C GLY A 126 -1.03 11.92 -13.27
N PRO A 127 -0.48 11.45 -14.41
CA PRO A 127 -0.77 12.04 -15.73
C PRO A 127 -2.24 11.99 -16.13
N CYS A 128 -2.94 10.87 -15.93
CA CYS A 128 -4.37 10.77 -16.30
C CYS A 128 -5.23 11.69 -15.43
N ARG A 129 -4.92 11.83 -14.14
CA ARG A 129 -5.62 12.77 -13.26
C ARG A 129 -5.33 14.24 -13.60
N LYS A 130 -4.07 14.59 -13.89
CA LYS A 130 -3.70 15.94 -14.36
C LYS A 130 -4.43 16.31 -15.65
N ALA A 131 -4.58 15.38 -16.60
CA ALA A 131 -5.34 15.60 -17.83
C ALA A 131 -6.86 15.83 -17.60
N LEU A 132 -7.38 15.48 -16.44
CA LEU A 132 -8.77 15.71 -16.01
C LEU A 132 -8.88 16.89 -15.01
N GLY A 133 -7.82 17.68 -14.80
CA GLY A 133 -7.80 18.76 -13.81
C GLY A 133 -7.75 18.30 -12.35
N LEU A 134 -7.58 17.00 -12.08
CA LEU A 134 -7.64 16.42 -10.75
C LEU A 134 -6.26 16.35 -10.07
N PRO A 135 -6.17 16.52 -8.74
CA PRO A 135 -4.91 16.42 -8.00
C PRO A 135 -4.32 15.00 -8.06
N PRO A 136 -2.99 14.84 -8.06
CA PRO A 136 -2.34 13.53 -8.17
C PRO A 136 -2.59 12.66 -6.92
N THR A 137 -2.78 11.35 -7.13
CA THR A 137 -3.14 10.41 -6.05
C THR A 137 -1.99 10.06 -5.10
N ASN A 138 -0.72 10.35 -5.41
CA ASN A 138 0.42 10.01 -4.54
C ASN A 138 0.43 8.55 -4.04
N GLN A 139 1.12 8.24 -2.94
CA GLN A 139 1.31 6.87 -2.40
C GLN A 139 0.27 6.50 -1.32
N MET A 140 -1.02 6.53 -1.67
CA MET A 140 -2.15 6.36 -0.73
C MET A 140 -2.49 4.91 -0.30
N ILE A 141 -1.73 3.87 -0.65
CA ILE A 141 -2.14 2.48 -0.34
C ILE A 141 -2.21 2.17 1.16
N ASN A 142 -1.38 2.80 1.98
CA ASN A 142 -1.44 2.59 3.44
C ASN A 142 -2.70 3.26 4.03
N ILE A 143 -2.93 4.53 3.68
CA ILE A 143 -4.14 5.29 4.07
C ILE A 143 -5.42 4.54 3.65
N ALA A 144 -5.47 4.04 2.41
CA ALA A 144 -6.61 3.24 1.94
C ALA A 144 -6.88 2.04 2.84
N ARG A 145 -5.83 1.30 3.24
CA ARG A 145 -5.93 0.12 4.11
C ARG A 145 -6.27 0.45 5.56
N GLU A 146 -5.75 1.57 6.08
CA GLU A 146 -6.11 2.11 7.40
C GLU A 146 -7.61 2.47 7.44
N CYS A 147 -8.16 2.96 6.32
CA CYS A 147 -9.60 3.20 6.14
C CYS A 147 -10.40 1.95 5.70
N GLY A 148 -9.83 0.74 5.74
CA GLY A 148 -10.55 -0.51 5.42
C GLY A 148 -10.68 -0.87 3.93
N PHE A 149 -9.97 -0.19 3.04
CA PHE A 149 -9.97 -0.46 1.59
C PHE A 149 -8.72 -1.22 1.13
N ASP A 150 -8.92 -2.33 0.42
CA ASP A 150 -7.83 -3.14 -0.14
C ASP A 150 -7.07 -2.43 -1.29
N ASN A 151 -7.68 -1.43 -1.94
CA ASN A 151 -7.11 -0.72 -3.07
C ASN A 151 -7.45 0.79 -3.08
N VAL A 152 -6.57 1.58 -3.71
CA VAL A 152 -6.66 3.04 -3.72
C VAL A 152 -7.83 3.58 -4.55
N HIS A 153 -8.27 2.87 -5.61
CA HIS A 153 -9.43 3.32 -6.39
C HIS A 153 -10.68 3.40 -5.53
N ASP A 154 -10.98 2.36 -4.77
CA ASP A 154 -12.23 2.31 -3.98
C ASP A 154 -12.20 3.29 -2.81
N TYR A 155 -11.04 3.48 -2.18
CA TYR A 155 -10.84 4.56 -1.22
C TYR A 155 -11.12 5.95 -1.82
N LEU A 156 -10.68 6.24 -3.04
CA LEU A 156 -10.95 7.53 -3.71
C LEU A 156 -12.43 7.73 -4.04
N VAL A 157 -13.14 6.67 -4.46
CA VAL A 157 -14.58 6.76 -4.74
C VAL A 157 -15.37 6.91 -3.44
N HIS A 158 -15.00 6.18 -2.39
CA HIS A 158 -15.55 6.35 -1.04
C HIS A 158 -15.38 7.78 -0.54
N ALA A 159 -14.17 8.34 -0.61
CA ALA A 159 -13.89 9.73 -0.19
C ALA A 159 -14.72 10.79 -0.95
N ALA A 160 -15.27 10.45 -2.12
CA ALA A 160 -16.12 11.33 -2.92
C ALA A 160 -17.65 11.05 -2.77
N THR A 161 -18.05 9.93 -2.17
CA THR A 161 -19.47 9.47 -2.17
C THR A 161 -19.99 8.94 -0.84
N GLY A 162 -19.12 8.67 0.13
CA GLY A 162 -19.47 7.95 1.38
C GLY A 162 -19.77 6.46 1.21
N ALA A 163 -19.78 5.92 -0.02
CA ALA A 163 -20.17 4.53 -0.29
C ALA A 163 -19.26 3.51 0.42
N SER A 164 -19.86 2.46 0.99
CA SER A 164 -19.12 1.43 1.73
C SER A 164 -18.22 0.58 0.82
N PRO A 165 -17.18 -0.10 1.36
CA PRO A 165 -16.36 -1.03 0.59
C PRO A 165 -17.17 -2.12 -0.13
N GLU A 166 -18.27 -2.57 0.49
CA GLU A 166 -19.16 -3.59 -0.07
C GLU A 166 -20.02 -3.03 -1.21
N GLU A 167 -20.53 -1.81 -1.08
CA GLU A 167 -21.28 -1.13 -2.14
C GLU A 167 -20.41 -0.94 -3.38
N LEU A 168 -19.18 -0.44 -3.20
CA LEU A 168 -18.23 -0.24 -4.30
C LEU A 168 -17.85 -1.57 -4.97
N ARG A 169 -17.71 -2.65 -4.19
CA ARG A 169 -17.49 -4.00 -4.71
C ARG A 169 -18.70 -4.51 -5.51
N ARG A 170 -19.93 -4.30 -5.03
CA ARG A 170 -21.18 -4.65 -5.72
C ARG A 170 -21.33 -3.89 -7.04
N ARG A 171 -21.10 -2.58 -7.01
CA ARG A 171 -21.10 -1.69 -8.17
C ARG A 171 -20.02 -2.08 -9.19
N LYS A 172 -18.80 -2.42 -8.77
CA LYS A 172 -17.78 -2.97 -9.69
C LYS A 172 -18.27 -4.25 -10.37
N LYS A 173 -18.84 -5.19 -9.62
CA LYS A 173 -19.35 -6.48 -10.14
C LYS A 173 -20.52 -6.34 -11.13
N SER A 174 -21.28 -5.24 -11.11
CA SER A 174 -22.34 -5.02 -12.10
C SER A 174 -21.79 -4.57 -13.46
N LEU A 175 -20.62 -3.90 -13.50
CA LEU A 175 -20.00 -3.39 -14.72
C LEU A 175 -19.45 -4.51 -15.62
N PRO A 176 -19.47 -4.36 -16.96
CA PRO A 176 -19.07 -5.42 -17.90
C PRO A 176 -17.66 -5.98 -17.65
N TRP A 177 -16.72 -5.13 -17.24
CA TRP A 177 -15.35 -5.53 -16.93
C TRP A 177 -15.18 -6.11 -15.52
N GLY A 178 -16.00 -5.74 -14.55
CA GLY A 178 -15.89 -6.21 -13.17
C GLY A 178 -16.57 -7.55 -12.90
N LYS A 179 -17.46 -8.01 -13.80
CA LYS A 179 -17.96 -9.39 -13.86
C LYS A 179 -16.84 -10.42 -14.10
N ARG A 180 -15.72 -10.01 -14.71
CA ARG A 180 -14.61 -10.87 -15.15
C ARG A 180 -13.39 -10.89 -14.22
N SER A 181 -13.37 -10.06 -13.18
CA SER A 181 -12.27 -10.07 -12.19
C SER A 181 -12.65 -10.96 -11.00
N PRO A 182 -11.84 -11.99 -10.68
CA PRO A 182 -11.99 -12.74 -9.43
C PRO A 182 -11.80 -11.82 -8.21
N PRO A 183 -12.31 -12.22 -7.03
CA PRO A 183 -12.24 -11.40 -5.82
C PRO A 183 -10.82 -11.40 -5.23
N GLY A 184 -9.96 -10.49 -5.71
CA GLY A 184 -8.68 -10.17 -5.07
C GLY A 184 -8.88 -9.53 -3.69
N HIS A 185 -8.98 -10.36 -2.65
CA HIS A 185 -9.37 -9.94 -1.30
C HIS A 185 -8.16 -9.98 -0.33
N PHE A 186 -7.70 -8.81 0.11
CA PHE A 186 -6.60 -8.72 1.09
C PHE A 186 -7.11 -8.72 2.54
N SER A 187 -8.29 -8.17 2.80
CA SER A 187 -8.94 -8.26 4.11
C SER A 187 -9.20 -9.71 4.56
N SER A 188 -9.42 -10.68 3.65
CA SER A 188 -9.50 -12.11 3.98
C SER A 188 -8.14 -12.65 4.41
N ALA A 189 -7.05 -12.30 3.72
CA ALA A 189 -5.72 -12.69 4.15
C ALA A 189 -5.33 -12.09 5.52
N ARG A 190 -5.77 -10.85 5.83
CA ARG A 190 -5.52 -10.25 7.16
C ARG A 190 -6.45 -10.81 8.25
N ALA A 191 -7.72 -11.06 7.95
CA ALA A 191 -8.65 -11.68 8.88
C ALA A 191 -8.29 -13.15 9.15
N ALA A 192 -7.87 -13.90 8.12
CA ALA A 192 -7.35 -15.25 8.26
C ALA A 192 -5.99 -15.29 8.96
N ALA A 193 -5.11 -14.30 8.75
CA ALA A 193 -3.86 -14.20 9.52
C ALA A 193 -4.08 -13.80 10.97
N ALA A 194 -5.10 -12.97 11.26
CA ALA A 194 -5.51 -12.67 12.64
C ALA A 194 -6.12 -13.90 13.31
N ALA A 195 -7.10 -14.55 12.66
CA ALA A 195 -7.71 -15.78 13.14
C ALA A 195 -6.70 -16.94 13.28
N ALA A 196 -5.70 -17.03 12.40
CA ALA A 196 -4.62 -18.02 12.51
C ALA A 196 -3.63 -17.70 13.64
N ALA A 197 -3.43 -16.42 13.99
CA ALA A 197 -2.67 -16.03 15.17
C ALA A 197 -3.45 -16.35 16.46
N GLU A 198 -4.76 -16.11 16.48
CA GLU A 198 -5.66 -16.47 17.58
C GLU A 198 -5.87 -18.00 17.72
N ALA A 199 -5.76 -18.76 16.63
CA ALA A 199 -5.92 -20.22 16.61
C ALA A 199 -4.64 -21.01 16.94
N THR A 200 -3.55 -20.36 17.36
CA THR A 200 -2.31 -21.05 17.76
C THR A 200 -2.52 -21.69 19.14
N PRO A 201 -2.55 -23.04 19.28
CA PRO A 201 -2.66 -23.64 20.59
C PRO A 201 -1.32 -23.49 21.31
N THR A 202 -1.34 -23.03 22.55
CA THR A 202 -0.18 -23.13 23.45
C THR A 202 0.03 -24.60 23.81
N ALA A 203 0.72 -25.32 22.93
CA ALA A 203 1.12 -26.71 23.18
C ALA A 203 2.18 -26.71 24.29
N ASP A 204 1.75 -27.10 25.49
CA ASP A 204 2.59 -27.22 26.67
C ASP A 204 3.67 -28.29 26.42
N LEU A 205 4.93 -27.89 26.41
CA LEU A 205 6.09 -28.78 26.24
C LEU A 205 6.81 -28.90 27.58
N ASN A 206 6.24 -29.69 28.50
CA ASN A 206 6.92 -30.16 29.70
C ASN A 206 6.34 -31.49 30.20
N ASP A 207 6.88 -32.62 29.72
CA ASP A 207 7.08 -33.79 30.56
C ASP A 207 8.27 -34.63 30.04
N ALA A 208 9.28 -34.81 30.91
CA ALA A 208 10.16 -35.99 31.02
C ALA A 208 11.55 -35.68 31.63
N ARG A 209 11.59 -35.32 32.93
CA ARG A 209 12.36 -36.08 33.96
C ARG A 209 12.43 -35.38 35.33
N ARG A 210 12.12 -36.17 36.37
CA ARG A 210 12.62 -36.04 37.75
C ARG A 210 14.14 -36.39 37.77
N GLU A 211 14.98 -36.09 38.75
CA GLU A 211 14.87 -35.66 40.17
C GLU A 211 15.86 -34.47 40.36
N ASP A 212 15.76 -33.55 41.33
CA ASP A 212 15.94 -33.76 42.76
C ASP A 212 15.20 -32.70 43.63
N ARG A 213 15.06 -33.02 44.92
CA ARG A 213 14.47 -32.23 46.00
C ARG A 213 15.50 -31.27 46.59
N ASP A 214 15.09 -30.03 46.89
CA ASP A 214 15.32 -29.38 48.18
C ASP A 214 14.30 -28.24 48.39
N GLU A 215 14.02 -27.94 49.66
CA GLU A 215 12.88 -27.15 50.14
C GLU A 215 13.31 -25.74 50.57
N GLU A 216 12.56 -24.68 50.21
CA GLU A 216 12.38 -23.50 51.06
C GLU A 216 11.19 -22.60 50.61
N GLU A 217 10.72 -21.78 51.56
CA GLU A 217 9.58 -20.85 51.49
C GLU A 217 10.15 -19.39 51.56
N ASP A 218 9.43 -18.27 51.35
CA ASP A 218 7.99 -18.00 51.38
C ASP A 218 7.54 -16.85 50.41
N ASP A 219 6.65 -15.98 50.90
CA ASP A 219 6.22 -14.64 50.48
C ASP A 219 5.31 -14.41 49.25
N GLU A 220 4.03 -14.23 49.59
CA GLU A 220 3.03 -13.28 49.09
C GLU A 220 3.56 -12.16 48.13
N THR A 221 2.94 -11.87 46.98
CA THR A 221 1.77 -10.97 46.95
C THR A 221 1.10 -10.84 45.57
N ARG A 222 -0.19 -10.47 45.63
CA ARG A 222 -1.13 -10.25 44.52
C ARG A 222 -1.01 -8.85 43.89
N ALA A 223 -1.11 -8.75 42.56
CA ALA A 223 -1.80 -7.65 41.86
C ALA A 223 -2.06 -7.95 40.37
N ALA A 224 -3.22 -7.55 39.87
CA ALA A 224 -3.60 -7.68 38.44
C ALA A 224 -3.93 -6.30 37.84
N ALA A 225 -3.57 -6.09 36.57
CA ALA A 225 -4.10 -5.05 35.69
C ALA A 225 -3.92 -5.55 34.24
N ALA A 226 -4.97 -5.93 33.50
CA ALA A 226 -6.09 -5.12 32.98
C ALA A 226 -5.74 -4.41 31.66
N ASP A 227 -6.52 -4.76 30.64
CA ASP A 227 -6.39 -4.37 29.23
C ASP A 227 -6.64 -2.87 28.99
N ALA A 228 -5.95 -2.29 28.00
CA ALA A 228 -6.18 -0.90 27.58
C ALA A 228 -5.83 -0.70 26.09
N ALA A 229 -6.83 -0.86 25.23
CA ALA A 229 -6.72 -0.56 23.80
C ALA A 229 -6.55 0.97 23.55
N PRO A 230 -5.69 1.40 22.60
CA PRO A 230 -5.50 2.83 22.31
C PRO A 230 -6.64 3.40 21.44
N SER A 231 -7.22 4.51 21.90
CA SER A 231 -8.27 5.27 21.22
C SER A 231 -7.85 5.84 19.85
N PRO A 232 -8.80 6.04 18.91
CA PRO A 232 -8.49 6.59 17.59
C PRO A 232 -8.15 8.10 17.63
N PRO A 233 -7.27 8.58 16.72
CA PRO A 233 -6.98 10.01 16.59
C PRO A 233 -8.13 10.78 15.93
N THR A 234 -8.33 12.02 16.36
CA THR A 234 -9.40 12.92 15.88
C THR A 234 -9.12 13.50 14.48
N PRO A 235 -10.16 13.86 13.72
CA PRO A 235 -10.00 14.44 12.38
C PRO A 235 -9.43 15.85 12.42
N PHE A 236 -8.48 16.12 11.54
CA PHE A 236 -7.84 17.43 11.37
C PHE A 236 -8.83 18.42 10.73
N GLN A 237 -9.13 19.53 11.42
CA GLN A 237 -10.06 20.54 10.91
C GLN A 237 -9.49 21.27 9.70
N ALA A 238 -10.26 21.32 8.61
CA ALA A 238 -9.94 22.04 7.39
C ALA A 238 -10.76 23.33 7.28
N GLU A 239 -10.43 24.34 8.10
CA GLU A 239 -11.05 25.66 8.04
C GLU A 239 -9.99 26.74 7.80
N SER A 240 -9.90 27.24 6.55
CA SER A 240 -9.45 28.60 6.17
C SER A 240 -9.42 28.79 4.65
N ILE A 241 -10.59 28.80 3.99
CA ILE A 241 -10.75 29.47 2.69
C ILE A 241 -12.08 30.24 2.67
N GLN A 242 -12.11 31.38 3.38
CA GLN A 242 -13.00 32.49 3.07
C GLN A 242 -12.32 33.82 3.39
N ARG A 243 -12.19 34.66 2.34
CA ARG A 243 -11.93 36.12 2.27
C ARG A 243 -10.82 36.46 1.27
N VAL A 244 -11.22 36.79 0.04
CA VAL A 244 -10.71 37.93 -0.77
C VAL A 244 -11.60 38.11 -2.02
N THR A 245 -12.85 38.53 -1.82
CA THR A 245 -13.71 39.07 -2.89
C THR A 245 -14.60 40.18 -2.32
N SER A 246 -14.08 41.41 -2.23
CA SER A 246 -14.80 42.69 -2.14
C SER A 246 -13.79 43.86 -2.12
N SER A 247 -14.24 45.04 -2.53
CA SER A 247 -13.45 46.28 -2.81
C SER A 247 -12.52 46.15 -4.03
N GLU A 248 -12.96 46.50 -5.25
CA GLU A 248 -13.30 47.84 -5.80
C GLU A 248 -12.08 48.73 -6.11
N LYS A 249 -11.69 48.78 -7.39
CA LYS A 249 -11.86 49.97 -8.25
C LYS A 249 -11.54 49.65 -9.71
#